data_AF-A0A2A4QKK6-F1
#
_entry.id   AF-A0A2A4QKK6-F1
#
_cell.length_a   1.000
_cell.length_b   1.000
_cell.length_c   1.000
_cell.angle_alpha   90.00
_cell.angle_beta   90.00
_cell.angle_gamma   90.00
#
_symmetry.space_group_name_H-M   'P 1'
#
loop_
_entity.id
_entity.type
_entity.pdbx_description
1 polymer ?
#
loop_
_entity_poly.entity_id
_entity_poly.type
_entity_poly.pdbx_seq_one_letter_code
_entity_poly.pdbx_strand_id
1 'polypeptide(L)'
;MNMIDAVKTVFKKYATFSGRATRSEFWWFMLFVAIVQLILGGWAFSSMMGMGAMMADGSPDAMMAMGSMYSSPGMILSLIFSLATFIPSLAVGARRLHDTGLSGWWQLLWLVGAIPLIGLVIIIVMIVLFARKSQEGENKYG
;
A
#
# COMPACT_ATOMS: atom_id res chain seq x y z
N MET A 1 5.45 -13.87 -14.58
CA MET A 1 5.35 -12.40 -14.76
C MET A 1 6.40 -11.74 -13.89
N ASN A 2 7.16 -10.78 -14.42
CA ASN A 2 8.18 -10.05 -13.64
C ASN A 2 7.55 -8.81 -12.96
N MET A 3 8.34 -8.10 -12.15
CA MET A 3 7.87 -6.94 -11.41
C MET A 3 7.43 -5.78 -12.31
N ILE A 4 8.19 -5.48 -13.37
CA ILE A 4 7.91 -4.37 -14.28
C ILE A 4 6.61 -4.63 -15.05
N ASP A 5 6.38 -5.87 -15.47
CA ASP A 5 5.14 -6.29 -16.13
C ASP A 5 3.93 -6.13 -15.20
N ALA A 6 4.09 -6.44 -13.91
CA ALA A 6 3.03 -6.26 -12.91
C ALA A 6 2.66 -4.80 -12.75
N VAL A 7 3.67 -3.94 -12.55
CA VAL A 7 3.50 -2.50 -12.42
C VAL A 7 2.79 -1.93 -13.65
N LYS A 8 3.28 -2.23 -14.86
CA LYS A 8 2.65 -1.79 -16.11
C LYS A 8 1.21 -2.27 -16.24
N THR A 9 0.93 -3.53 -15.89
CA THR A 9 -0.42 -4.11 -15.99
C THR A 9 -1.38 -3.43 -15.02
N VAL A 10 -0.95 -3.20 -13.78
CA VAL A 10 -1.78 -2.56 -12.74
C VAL A 10 -2.05 -1.09 -13.08
N PHE A 11 -1.04 -0.34 -13.54
CA PHE A 11 -1.25 1.04 -13.99
C PHE A 11 -2.08 1.12 -15.29
N LYS A 12 -2.00 0.13 -16.19
CA LYS A 12 -2.89 0.04 -17.36
C LYS A 12 -4.34 -0.25 -16.95
N LYS A 13 -4.54 -1.03 -15.88
CA LYS A 13 -5.84 -1.37 -15.29
C LYS A 13 -6.13 -0.54 -14.03
N TYR A 14 -5.81 0.75 -14.09
CA TYR A 14 -5.72 1.65 -12.93
C TYR A 14 -6.95 1.60 -12.01
N ALA A 15 -8.15 1.75 -12.57
CA ALA A 15 -9.42 1.73 -11.84
C ALA A 15 -10.34 0.59 -12.35
N THR A 16 -9.75 -0.48 -12.87
CA THR A 16 -10.52 -1.63 -13.36
C THR A 16 -10.67 -2.65 -12.23
N PHE A 17 -11.86 -2.68 -11.61
CA PHE A 17 -12.20 -3.60 -10.51
C PHE A 17 -12.74 -4.96 -11.00
N SER A 18 -13.14 -5.05 -12.27
CA SER A 18 -13.66 -6.29 -12.88
C SER A 18 -12.53 -7.20 -13.38
N GLY A 19 -12.82 -8.50 -13.44
CA GLY A 19 -11.89 -9.53 -13.88
C GLY A 19 -10.99 -10.07 -12.77
N ARG A 20 -9.95 -10.79 -13.19
CA ARG A 20 -9.07 -11.57 -12.31
C ARG A 20 -7.64 -11.05 -12.36
N ALA A 21 -6.93 -11.15 -11.23
CA ALA A 21 -5.51 -10.85 -11.12
C ALA A 21 -4.75 -12.10 -10.64
N THR A 22 -3.67 -12.42 -11.35
CA THR A 22 -2.81 -13.54 -10.97
C THR A 22 -2.08 -13.25 -9.66
N ARG A 23 -1.64 -14.29 -8.96
CA ARG A 23 -0.81 -14.15 -7.74
C ARG A 23 0.41 -13.27 -7.97
N SER A 24 1.13 -13.49 -9.08
CA SER A 24 2.32 -12.71 -9.40
C SER A 24 1.99 -11.25 -9.71
N GLU A 25 0.84 -10.95 -10.34
CA GLU A 25 0.43 -9.56 -10.58
C GLU A 25 0.21 -8.79 -9.28
N PHE A 26 -0.48 -9.42 -8.33
CA PHE A 26 -0.72 -8.81 -7.03
C PHE A 26 0.58 -8.66 -6.22
N TRP A 27 1.32 -9.75 -5.99
CA TRP A 27 2.45 -9.73 -5.07
C TRP A 27 3.63 -8.89 -5.56
N TRP A 28 3.91 -8.86 -6.87
CA TRP A 28 4.95 -7.98 -7.39
C TRP A 28 4.57 -6.50 -7.31
N PHE A 29 3.29 -6.17 -7.54
CA PHE A 29 2.83 -4.79 -7.38
C PHE A 29 2.87 -4.35 -5.91
N MET A 30 2.44 -5.21 -4.98
CA MET A 30 2.53 -4.94 -3.55
C MET A 30 3.99 -4.78 -3.10
N LEU A 31 4.91 -5.60 -3.62
CA LEU A 31 6.33 -5.46 -3.34
C LEU A 31 6.88 -4.12 -3.86
N PHE A 32 6.53 -3.72 -5.08
CA PHE A 32 6.90 -2.42 -5.63
C PHE A 32 6.42 -1.27 -4.74
N VAL A 33 5.14 -1.27 -4.35
CA VAL A 33 4.57 -0.26 -3.45
C VAL A 33 5.31 -0.28 -2.11
N ALA A 34 5.58 -1.45 -1.54
CA ALA A 34 6.30 -1.58 -0.27
C ALA A 34 7.72 -1.01 -0.35
N ILE A 35 8.48 -1.31 -1.41
CA ILE A 35 9.85 -0.79 -1.59
C ILE A 35 9.84 0.74 -1.68
N VAL A 36 8.95 1.31 -2.51
CA VAL A 36 8.89 2.77 -2.66
C VAL A 36 8.46 3.43 -1.35
N GLN A 37 7.50 2.85 -0.63
CA GLN A 37 7.07 3.35 0.67
C GLN A 37 8.17 3.22 1.75
N LEU A 38 9.01 2.18 1.71
CA LEU A 38 10.15 2.08 2.61
C LEU A 38 11.21 3.15 2.33
N ILE A 39 11.46 3.47 1.06
CA ILE A 39 12.41 4.53 0.67
C ILE A 39 11.87 5.90 1.09
N LEU A 40 10.63 6.23 0.71
CA LEU A 40 10.01 7.52 1.00
C LEU A 40 9.71 7.67 2.50
N GLY A 41 9.21 6.61 3.13
CA GLY A 41 8.94 6.54 4.56
C GLY A 41 10.21 6.59 5.40
N GLY A 42 11.28 5.92 4.97
CA GLY A 42 12.60 6.01 5.61
C GLY A 42 13.15 7.44 5.59
N TRP A 43 12.99 8.16 4.48
CA TRP A 43 13.39 9.56 4.39
C TRP A 43 12.51 10.49 5.25
N ALA A 44 11.19 10.26 5.28
CA ALA A 44 10.30 11.00 6.18
C ALA A 44 10.64 10.71 7.66
N PHE A 45 10.94 9.46 8.00
CA PHE A 45 11.33 9.04 9.34
C PHE A 45 12.67 9.66 9.77
N SER A 46 13.68 9.70 8.89
CA SER A 46 14.94 10.39 9.21
C SER A 46 14.73 11.88 9.48
N SER A 47 13.80 12.51 8.75
CA SER A 47 13.44 13.92 8.96
C SER A 47 12.76 14.14 10.33
N MET A 48 11.88 13.21 10.73
CA MET A 48 11.23 13.22 12.05
C MET A 48 12.21 12.96 13.19
N MET A 49 13.15 12.02 13.02
CA MET A 49 14.20 11.74 14.00
C MET A 49 15.16 12.92 14.18
N GLY A 50 15.53 13.60 13.08
CA GLY A 50 16.33 14.82 13.13
C GLY A 50 15.63 15.93 13.94
N MET A 51 14.32 16.10 13.73
CA MET A 51 13.51 17.02 14.54
C MET A 51 13.48 16.63 16.03
N GLY A 52 13.31 15.35 16.36
CA GLY A 52 13.32 14.87 17.74
C GLY A 52 14.66 15.13 18.45
N ALA A 53 15.78 14.96 17.74
CA ALA A 53 17.10 15.29 18.26
C ALA A 53 17.29 16.81 18.47
N MET A 54 16.84 17.65 17.54
CA MET A 54 16.89 19.11 17.67
C MET A 54 16.01 19.61 18.83
N MET A 55 14.84 19.01 19.04
CA MET A 55 13.99 19.33 20.20
C MET A 55 14.63 18.93 21.53
N ALA A 56 15.41 17.84 21.55
CA ALA A 56 16.13 17.39 22.74
C ALA A 56 17.32 18.31 23.10
N ASP A 57 17.91 18.99 22.12
CA ASP A 57 19.02 19.93 22.31
C ASP A 57 18.55 21.32 22.83
N GLY A 58 17.25 21.63 22.72
CA GLY A 58 16.67 22.87 23.27
C GLY A 58 17.08 24.15 22.53
N SER A 59 17.69 24.03 21.34
CA SER A 59 18.10 25.17 20.53
C SER A 59 16.90 25.91 19.92
N PRO A 60 16.96 27.25 19.79
CA PRO A 60 15.90 28.05 19.15
C PRO A 60 15.57 27.62 17.72
N ASP A 61 16.50 26.91 17.07
CA ASP A 61 16.37 26.38 15.72
C ASP A 61 15.26 25.32 15.58
N ALA A 62 14.85 24.67 16.69
CA ALA A 62 13.77 23.69 16.70
C ALA A 62 12.42 24.29 16.25
N MET A 63 12.17 25.57 16.54
CA MET A 63 10.96 26.26 16.12
C MET A 63 10.96 26.57 14.61
N MET A 64 12.13 26.87 14.02
CA MET A 64 12.28 27.01 12.56
C MET A 64 12.20 25.66 11.85
N ALA A 65 12.67 24.58 12.49
CA ALA A 65 12.63 23.23 11.93
C ALA A 65 11.21 22.68 11.74
N MET A 66 10.26 23.04 12.60
CA MET A 66 8.87 22.54 12.51
C MET A 66 8.15 22.96 11.23
N GLY A 67 8.37 24.20 10.76
CA GLY A 67 7.84 24.68 9.48
C GLY A 67 8.45 23.96 8.27
N SER A 68 9.71 23.53 8.39
CA SER A 68 10.42 22.83 7.32
C SER A 68 9.97 21.37 7.12
N MET A 69 9.30 20.78 8.13
CA MET A 69 8.90 19.37 8.12
C MET A 69 7.81 19.08 7.08
N TYR A 70 6.74 19.90 7.07
CA TYR A 70 5.62 19.75 6.14
C TYR A 70 5.98 20.14 4.70
N SER A 71 7.02 20.96 4.52
CA SER A 71 7.57 21.32 3.20
C SER A 71 8.68 20.37 2.74
N SER A 72 9.03 19.33 3.51
CA SER A 72 10.04 18.38 3.09
C SER A 72 9.58 17.68 1.81
N PRO A 73 10.40 17.62 0.74
CA PRO A 73 9.95 16.98 -0.49
C PRO A 73 9.63 15.49 -0.29
N GLY A 74 10.11 14.87 0.80
CA GLY A 74 9.84 13.48 1.15
C GLY A 74 8.43 13.22 1.58
N MET A 75 7.87 14.10 2.41
CA MET A 75 6.45 14.01 2.77
C MET A 75 5.57 14.25 1.55
N ILE A 76 5.91 15.23 0.71
CA ILE A 76 5.12 15.56 -0.48
C ILE A 76 5.16 14.41 -1.50
N LEU A 77 6.34 13.85 -1.79
CA LEU A 77 6.48 12.71 -2.71
C LEU A 77 5.81 11.45 -2.16
N SER A 78 5.93 11.20 -0.85
CA SER A 78 5.23 10.09 -0.19
C SER A 78 3.72 10.22 -0.32
N LEU A 79 3.18 11.43 -0.12
CA LEU A 79 1.75 11.70 -0.28
C LEU A 79 1.29 11.48 -1.73
N ILE A 80 2.00 12.06 -2.70
CA ILE A 80 1.67 11.91 -4.13
C ILE A 80 1.70 10.43 -4.53
N PHE A 81 2.74 9.71 -4.13
CA PHE A 81 2.87 8.28 -4.44
C PHE A 81 1.76 7.46 -3.77
N SER A 82 1.43 7.76 -2.51
CA SER A 82 0.35 7.08 -1.79
C SER A 82 -0.99 7.30 -2.49
N LEU A 83 -1.29 8.53 -2.91
CA LEU A 83 -2.53 8.84 -3.65
C LEU A 83 -2.55 8.17 -5.03
N ALA A 84 -1.43 8.21 -5.76
CA ALA A 84 -1.32 7.59 -7.08
C ALA A 84 -1.44 6.06 -7.04
N THR A 85 -1.04 5.42 -5.94
CA THR A 85 -1.09 3.97 -5.79
C THR A 85 -2.33 3.46 -5.03
N PHE A 86 -3.09 4.35 -4.40
CA PHE A 86 -4.25 3.99 -3.59
C PHE A 86 -5.33 3.25 -4.40
N ILE A 87 -5.84 3.89 -5.45
CA ILE A 87 -6.87 3.32 -6.32
C ILE A 87 -6.40 2.01 -7.00
N PRO A 88 -5.22 1.96 -7.65
CA PRO A 88 -4.78 0.73 -8.29
C PRO A 88 -4.51 -0.41 -7.30
N SER A 89 -4.09 -0.12 -6.06
CA SER A 89 -3.97 -1.14 -5.00
C SER A 89 -5.33 -1.75 -4.65
N LEU A 90 -6.37 -0.93 -4.54
CA LEU A 90 -7.73 -1.42 -4.31
C LEU A 90 -8.27 -2.22 -5.52
N ALA A 91 -7.97 -1.76 -6.73
CA ALA A 91 -8.41 -2.41 -7.97
C ALA A 91 -7.76 -3.79 -8.15
N VAL A 92 -6.44 -3.89 -7.99
CA VAL A 92 -5.74 -5.19 -8.07
C VAL A 92 -6.11 -6.11 -6.91
N GLY A 93 -6.32 -5.58 -5.70
CA GLY A 93 -6.84 -6.32 -4.56
C GLY A 93 -8.22 -6.92 -4.82
N ALA A 94 -9.11 -6.17 -5.46
CA ALA A 94 -10.47 -6.64 -5.77
C ALA A 94 -10.42 -7.76 -6.81
N ARG A 95 -9.64 -7.57 -7.88
CA ARG A 95 -9.42 -8.58 -8.93
C ARG A 95 -8.74 -9.84 -8.38
N ARG A 96 -7.88 -9.70 -7.38
CA ARG A 96 -7.24 -10.83 -6.70
C ARG A 96 -8.23 -11.62 -5.85
N LEU A 97 -9.15 -10.95 -5.16
CA LEU A 97 -10.23 -11.61 -4.40
C LEU A 97 -11.22 -12.30 -5.35
N HIS A 98 -11.60 -11.63 -6.45
CA HIS A 98 -12.42 -12.20 -7.50
C HIS A 98 -11.82 -13.48 -8.08
N ASP A 99 -10.50 -13.56 -8.23
CA ASP A 99 -9.80 -14.77 -8.69
C ASP A 99 -9.96 -15.98 -7.75
N THR A 100 -10.33 -15.75 -6.49
CA THR A 100 -10.63 -16.78 -5.48
C THR A 100 -12.13 -16.94 -5.23
N GLY A 101 -12.97 -16.32 -6.06
CA GLY A 101 -14.43 -16.38 -5.95
C GLY A 101 -15.04 -15.45 -4.88
N LEU A 102 -14.21 -14.65 -4.19
CA LEU A 102 -14.62 -13.73 -3.14
C LEU A 102 -14.93 -12.34 -3.70
N SER A 103 -15.79 -11.57 -3.03
CA SER A 103 -16.08 -10.19 -3.42
C SER A 103 -14.92 -9.25 -3.09
N GLY A 104 -14.71 -8.21 -3.90
CA GLY A 104 -13.72 -7.16 -3.59
C GLY A 104 -13.99 -6.42 -2.26
N TRP A 105 -15.21 -6.47 -1.75
CA TRP A 105 -15.64 -5.87 -0.47
C TRP A 105 -14.93 -6.44 0.76
N TRP A 106 -14.33 -7.63 0.67
CA TRP A 106 -13.50 -8.17 1.75
C TRP A 106 -12.32 -7.25 2.11
N GLN A 107 -11.92 -6.33 1.21
CA GLN A 107 -10.92 -5.31 1.52
C GLN A 107 -11.38 -4.31 2.60
N LEU A 108 -12.69 -4.14 2.84
CA LEU A 108 -13.19 -3.27 3.91
C LEU A 108 -12.79 -3.73 5.31
N LEU A 109 -12.37 -4.99 5.47
CA LEU A 109 -11.79 -5.45 6.74
C LEU A 109 -10.61 -4.57 7.17
N TRP A 110 -9.86 -3.98 6.22
CA TRP A 110 -8.80 -3.02 6.55
C TRP A 110 -9.27 -1.83 7.40
N LEU A 111 -10.53 -1.41 7.28
CA LEU A 111 -11.08 -0.31 8.09
C LEU A 111 -11.21 -0.67 9.57
N VAL A 112 -11.42 -1.95 9.88
CA VAL A 112 -11.52 -2.46 11.27
C VAL A 112 -10.14 -2.68 11.88
N GLY A 113 -9.08 -2.62 11.06
CA GLY A 113 -7.69 -2.85 11.47
C GLY A 113 -7.07 -1.77 12.36
N ALA A 114 -7.79 -0.67 12.66
CA ALA A 114 -7.32 0.39 13.56
C ALA A 114 -7.16 -0.08 15.02
N ILE A 115 -7.75 -1.22 15.39
CA ILE A 115 -7.61 -1.82 16.72
C ILE A 115 -6.37 -2.74 16.71
N PRO A 116 -5.32 -2.51 17.53
CA PRO A 116 -4.01 -3.16 17.37
C PRO A 116 -4.03 -4.70 17.26
N LEU A 117 -4.78 -5.37 18.14
CA LEU A 117 -4.87 -6.85 18.14
C LEU A 117 -5.74 -7.39 17.01
N ILE A 118 -6.87 -6.73 16.74
CA ILE A 118 -7.80 -7.13 15.67
C ILE A 118 -7.18 -6.87 14.29
N GLY A 119 -6.42 -5.78 14.15
CA GLY A 119 -5.69 -5.43 12.93
C GLY A 119 -4.66 -6.49 12.55
N LEU A 120 -3.93 -7.04 13.52
CA LEU A 120 -2.96 -8.11 13.25
C LEU A 120 -3.65 -9.38 12.72
N VAL A 121 -4.78 -9.76 13.32
CA VAL A 121 -5.60 -10.88 12.82
C VAL A 121 -6.11 -10.61 11.40
N ILE A 122 -6.62 -9.40 11.14
CA ILE A 122 -7.10 -9.01 9.81
C ILE A 122 -5.99 -9.06 8.77
N ILE A 123 -4.78 -8.58 9.09
CA ILE A 123 -3.62 -8.66 8.19
C ILE A 123 -3.33 -10.11 7.82
N ILE A 124 -3.29 -11.01 8.81
CA ILE A 124 -3.06 -12.44 8.56
C ILE A 124 -4.16 -13.00 7.66
N VAL A 125 -5.44 -12.72 7.95
CA VAL A 125 -6.58 -13.16 7.14
C VAL A 125 -6.43 -12.66 5.70
N MET A 126 -6.15 -11.37 5.49
CA MET A 126 -6.00 -10.78 4.16
C MET A 126 -4.82 -11.38 3.39
N ILE A 127 -3.67 -11.59 4.03
CA ILE A 127 -2.51 -12.26 3.42
C ILE A 127 -2.90 -13.67 2.96
N VAL A 128 -3.60 -14.43 3.80
CA VAL A 128 -4.08 -15.77 3.45
C VAL A 128 -5.03 -15.70 2.26
N LEU A 129 -6.00 -14.77 2.24
CA LEU A 129 -6.93 -14.59 1.12
C LEU A 129 -6.19 -14.29 -0.19
N PHE A 130 -5.20 -13.39 -0.17
CA PHE A 130 -4.44 -13.05 -1.36
C PHE A 130 -3.46 -14.16 -1.80
N ALA A 131 -2.99 -15.00 -0.87
CA ALA A 131 -2.11 -16.13 -1.14
C ALA A 131 -2.84 -17.40 -1.64
N ARG A 132 -4.16 -17.50 -1.50
CA ARG A 132 -4.96 -18.67 -1.95
C ARG A 132 -4.76 -19.00 -3.43
N LYS A 133 -4.99 -20.26 -3.81
CA LYS A 133 -4.93 -20.66 -5.23
C LYS A 133 -6.11 -20.04 -5.97
N SER A 134 -5.88 -19.68 -7.23
CA SER A 134 -6.93 -19.28 -8.15
C SER A 134 -7.99 -20.37 -8.20
N GLN A 135 -9.26 -19.98 -8.24
CA GLN A 135 -10.34 -20.93 -8.49
C GLN A 135 -10.18 -21.51 -9.91
N GLU A 136 -10.24 -22.84 -10.02
CA GLU A 136 -10.18 -23.53 -11.31
C GLU A 136 -11.51 -23.35 -12.05
N GLY A 137 -11.43 -23.12 -13.37
CA GLY A 137 -12.58 -22.84 -14.22
C GLY A 137 -13.04 -21.39 -14.20
N GLU A 138 -14.16 -21.13 -14.89
CA GLU A 138 -14.84 -19.84 -14.90
C GLU A 138 -15.52 -19.62 -13.55
N ASN A 139 -15.44 -18.40 -13.03
CA ASN A 139 -16.28 -17.96 -11.93
C ASN A 139 -17.13 -16.77 -12.37
N LYS A 140 -18.02 -16.29 -11.49
CA LYS A 140 -18.90 -15.14 -11.80
C LYS A 140 -18.17 -13.82 -12.12
N TYR A 141 -16.85 -13.78 -11.97
CA TYR A 141 -15.98 -12.65 -12.27
C TYR A 141 -15.07 -12.89 -13.49
N GLY A 142 -15.23 -14.04 -14.17
CA GLY A 142 -14.51 -14.44 -15.38
C GLY A 142 -13.46 -15.52 -15.20
#